data_AF-A0A8T6PEN4-F1
#
_entry.id   AF-A0A8T6PEN4-F1
#
_cell.length_a   1.000
_cell.length_b   1.000
_cell.length_c   1.000
_cell.angle_alpha   90.00
_cell.angle_beta   90.00
_cell.angle_gamma   90.00
#
_symmetry.space_group_name_H-M   'P 1'
#
loop_
_entity.id
_entity.type
_entity.pdbx_description
1 polymer ?
#
loop_
_entity_poly.entity_id
_entity_poly.type
_entity_poly.pdbx_seq_one_letter_code
_entity_poly.pdbx_strand_id
1 'polypeptide(L)'
;MTNLNADDQSPEKHPSGDKAQVERYQQLVLEYEKLAAEIDGLLMRNDGGTEEMSDEDYRRYRKLADQRDEVHNQLRHLESILFDDN
;
A
#
# COMPACT_ATOMS: atom_id res chain seq x y z
N MET A 1 54.43 -1.68 17.07
CA MET A 1 53.91 -2.19 15.78
C MET A 1 52.43 -2.42 15.96
N THR A 2 51.62 -1.61 15.30
CA THR A 2 50.15 -1.67 15.29
C THR A 2 49.71 -2.82 14.39
N ASN A 3 48.72 -3.59 14.82
CA ASN A 3 47.63 -4.14 14.00
C ASN A 3 46.54 -4.56 15.00
N LEU A 4 45.44 -3.80 15.17
CA LEU A 4 44.28 -3.73 14.27
C LEU A 4 43.84 -5.12 13.86
N ASN A 5 42.90 -5.70 14.61
CA ASN A 5 41.79 -6.41 13.98
C ASN A 5 40.53 -5.95 14.67
N ALA A 6 39.75 -5.25 13.88
CA ALA A 6 38.50 -4.62 14.25
C ALA A 6 37.53 -5.68 14.75
N ASP A 7 37.07 -5.46 15.98
CA ASP A 7 35.85 -6.06 16.49
C ASP A 7 34.73 -5.82 15.47
N ASP A 8 34.13 -6.93 15.04
CA ASP A 8 32.70 -7.13 15.01
C ASP A 8 31.87 -5.86 14.72
N GLN A 9 31.71 -5.56 13.43
CA GLN A 9 30.54 -4.82 12.96
C GLN A 9 29.69 -5.79 12.15
N SER A 10 28.99 -6.65 12.88
CA SER A 10 27.70 -7.19 12.44
C SER A 10 26.85 -6.04 11.88
N PRO A 11 26.21 -6.18 10.70
CA PRO A 11 25.44 -5.11 10.11
C PRO A 11 24.26 -4.82 11.05
N GLU A 12 24.27 -3.64 11.67
CA GLU A 12 23.12 -3.15 12.41
C GLU A 12 21.93 -3.05 11.44
N LYS A 13 21.04 -4.03 11.49
CA LYS A 13 19.68 -3.88 10.94
C LYS A 13 19.08 -2.67 11.64
N HIS A 14 18.96 -1.55 10.93
CA HIS A 14 18.46 -0.29 11.46
C HIS A 14 17.02 -0.48 12.02
N PRO A 15 16.83 -0.52 13.34
CA PRO A 15 15.53 -0.86 13.94
C PRO A 15 14.49 0.28 13.86
N SER A 16 14.87 1.42 13.29
CA SER A 16 14.01 2.61 13.15
C SER A 16 13.35 2.74 11.76
N GLY A 17 13.92 2.13 10.72
CA GLY A 17 13.35 2.15 9.36
C GLY A 17 12.08 1.29 9.25
N ASP A 18 12.13 0.10 9.84
CA ASP A 18 11.06 -0.89 9.77
C ASP A 18 9.77 -0.40 10.42
N LYS A 19 9.84 0.28 11.58
CA LYS A 19 8.64 0.73 12.29
C LYS A 19 7.86 1.79 11.50
N ALA A 20 8.56 2.78 10.94
CA ALA A 20 7.92 3.83 10.14
C ALA A 20 7.32 3.26 8.84
N GLN A 21 8.00 2.29 8.23
CA GLN A 21 7.50 1.59 7.04
C GLN A 21 6.27 0.71 7.37
N VAL A 22 6.26 0.04 8.51
CA VAL A 22 5.09 -0.72 9.00
C VAL A 22 3.90 0.20 9.29
N GLU A 23 4.11 1.34 9.95
CA GLU A 23 3.04 2.33 10.18
C GLU A 23 2.49 2.87 8.85
N ARG A 24 3.36 3.15 7.87
CA ARG A 24 2.94 3.56 6.53
C ARG A 24 2.16 2.46 5.80
N TYR A 25 2.61 1.21 5.90
CA TYR A 25 1.91 0.07 5.33
C TYR A 25 0.49 -0.06 5.92
N GLN A 26 0.34 0.02 7.24
CA GLN A 26 -0.97 -0.02 7.90
C GLN A 26 -1.91 1.10 7.43
N GLN A 27 -1.38 2.33 7.27
CA GLN A 27 -2.18 3.44 6.73
C GLN A 27 -2.66 3.18 5.31
N LEU A 28 -1.80 2.64 4.45
CA LEU A 28 -2.16 2.31 3.07
C LEU A 28 -3.17 1.17 2.98
N VAL A 29 -3.11 0.18 3.88
CA VAL A 29 -4.13 -0.88 3.96
C VAL A 29 -5.49 -0.28 4.28
N LEU A 30 -5.58 0.61 5.29
CA LEU A 30 -6.83 1.28 5.65
C LEU A 30 -7.37 2.15 4.51
N GLU A 31 -6.49 2.84 3.78
CA GLU A 31 -6.88 3.63 2.62
C GLU A 31 -7.38 2.76 1.47
N TYR A 32 -6.71 1.64 1.20
CA TYR A 32 -7.13 0.65 0.20
C TYR A 32 -8.51 0.07 0.52
N GLU A 33 -8.73 -0.36 1.77
CA GLU A 33 -10.02 -0.90 2.23
C GLU A 33 -11.14 0.13 2.12
N LYS A 34 -10.87 1.39 2.48
CA LYS A 34 -11.84 2.48 2.32
C LYS A 34 -12.21 2.68 0.85
N LEU A 35 -11.23 2.75 -0.05
CA LEU A 35 -11.48 2.91 -1.49
C LEU A 35 -12.25 1.72 -2.06
N ALA A 36 -11.92 0.50 -1.66
CA ALA A 36 -12.64 -0.71 -2.04
C ALA A 36 -14.10 -0.65 -1.58
N ALA A 37 -14.36 -0.29 -0.31
CA ALA A 37 -15.71 -0.15 0.21
C ALA A 37 -16.53 0.94 -0.50
N GLU A 38 -15.90 2.06 -0.89
CA GLU A 38 -16.57 3.10 -1.68
C GLU A 38 -16.93 2.62 -3.10
N ILE A 39 -16.05 1.84 -3.73
CA ILE A 39 -16.30 1.20 -5.03
C ILE A 39 -17.45 0.20 -4.92
N ASP A 40 -17.42 -0.69 -3.93
CA ASP A 40 -18.46 -1.69 -3.71
C ASP A 40 -19.81 -1.03 -3.45
N GLY A 41 -19.85 0.01 -2.62
CA GLY A 41 -21.08 0.78 -2.39
C GLY A 41 -21.59 1.50 -3.64
N LEU A 42 -20.71 1.89 -4.56
CA LEU A 42 -21.11 2.47 -5.85
C LEU A 42 -21.65 1.40 -6.81
N LEU A 43 -21.00 0.24 -6.88
CA LEU A 43 -21.47 -0.91 -7.67
C LEU A 43 -22.81 -1.42 -7.17
N MET A 44 -22.98 -1.62 -5.85
CA MET A 44 -24.25 -2.07 -5.26
C MET A 44 -25.43 -1.15 -5.58
N ARG A 45 -25.19 0.16 -5.74
CA ARG A 45 -26.23 1.13 -6.12
C ARG A 45 -26.61 1.08 -7.60
N ASN A 46 -25.79 0.46 -8.43
CA ASN A 46 -25.96 0.37 -9.88
C ASN A 46 -26.02 -1.11 -10.32
N ASP A 47 -26.85 -1.90 -9.64
CA ASP A 47 -27.12 -3.32 -9.92
C ASP A 47 -25.87 -4.23 -9.94
N GLY A 48 -24.84 -3.85 -9.18
CA GLY A 48 -23.61 -4.63 -9.03
C GLY A 48 -22.62 -4.48 -10.18
N GLY A 49 -22.88 -3.56 -11.13
CA GLY A 49 -22.03 -3.36 -12.31
C GLY A 49 -21.86 -1.89 -12.68
N THR A 50 -21.08 -1.65 -13.73
CA THR A 50 -20.88 -0.30 -14.27
C THR A 50 -21.75 0.00 -15.50
N GLU A 51 -22.48 -1.00 -16.00
CA GLU A 51 -23.24 -0.91 -17.25
C GLU A 51 -24.41 0.08 -17.15
N GLU A 52 -25.07 0.13 -16.00
CA GLU A 52 -26.22 1.00 -15.72
C GLU A 52 -25.82 2.28 -14.94
N MET A 53 -24.52 2.52 -14.75
CA MET A 53 -24.08 3.73 -14.06
C MET A 53 -24.38 4.98 -14.89
N SER A 54 -24.82 6.03 -14.20
CA SER A 54 -24.82 7.37 -14.79
C SER A 54 -23.40 7.78 -15.20
N ASP A 55 -23.26 8.71 -16.15
CA ASP A 55 -21.94 9.24 -16.53
C ASP A 55 -21.16 9.82 -15.34
N GLU A 56 -21.86 10.39 -14.36
CA GLU A 56 -21.26 10.94 -13.15
C GLU A 56 -20.75 9.83 -12.24
N ASP A 57 -21.56 8.81 -11.99
CA ASP A 57 -21.18 7.65 -11.19
C ASP A 57 -20.04 6.88 -11.85
N TYR A 58 -20.07 6.70 -13.16
CA TYR A 58 -19.00 6.04 -13.90
C TYR A 58 -17.68 6.82 -13.80
N ARG A 59 -17.71 8.16 -13.92
CA ARG A 59 -16.52 8.99 -13.70
C ARG A 59 -16.00 8.85 -12.26
N ARG A 60 -16.90 8.80 -11.28
CA ARG A 60 -16.52 8.59 -9.87
C ARG A 60 -15.90 7.22 -9.66
N TYR A 61 -16.51 6.17 -10.21
CA TYR A 61 -16.00 4.80 -10.18
C TYR A 61 -14.58 4.74 -10.74
N ARG A 62 -14.37 5.28 -11.95
CA ARG A 62 -13.05 5.31 -12.59
C ARG A 62 -12.00 5.99 -11.72
N LYS A 63 -12.32 7.15 -11.15
CA LYS A 63 -11.41 7.87 -10.25
C LYS A 63 -11.06 7.04 -9.00
N LEU A 64 -12.06 6.43 -8.36
CA LEU A 64 -11.83 5.59 -7.18
C LEU A 64 -10.98 4.36 -7.52
N ALA A 65 -11.23 3.72 -8.67
CA ALA A 65 -10.45 2.58 -9.13
C ALA A 65 -8.99 2.96 -9.40
N ASP A 66 -8.75 4.08 -10.09
CA ASP A 66 -7.39 4.58 -10.36
C ASP A 66 -6.65 4.87 -9.04
N GLN A 67 -7.31 5.48 -8.06
CA GLN A 67 -6.74 5.74 -6.73
C GLN A 67 -6.44 4.45 -5.96
N ARG A 68 -7.34 3.47 -6.00
CA ARG A 68 -7.14 2.16 -5.35
C ARG A 68 -5.92 1.45 -5.95
N ASP A 69 -5.77 1.49 -7.27
CA ASP A 69 -4.66 0.85 -7.95
C ASP A 69 -3.33 1.56 -7.60
N GLU A 70 -3.31 2.88 -7.46
CA GLU A 70 -2.14 3.62 -6.96
C GLU A 70 -1.76 3.18 -5.54
N VAL A 71 -2.72 3.13 -4.61
CA VAL A 71 -2.48 2.68 -3.23
C VAL A 71 -2.00 1.23 -3.19
N HIS A 72 -2.58 0.36 -4.02
CA HIS A 72 -2.16 -1.03 -4.14
C HIS A 72 -0.70 -1.15 -4.63
N ASN A 73 -0.29 -0.35 -5.61
CA ASN A 73 1.08 -0.35 -6.08
C ASN A 73 2.05 0.10 -4.98
N GLN A 74 1.66 1.08 -4.15
CA GLN A 74 2.44 1.49 -2.98
C GLN A 74 2.54 0.37 -1.92
N LEU A 75 1.44 -0.35 -1.67
CA LEU A 75 1.43 -1.52 -0.79
C LEU A 75 2.42 -2.58 -1.28
N ARG A 76 2.34 -2.97 -2.56
CA ARG A 76 3.23 -3.97 -3.16
C ARG A 76 4.70 -3.58 -3.08
N HIS A 77 5.00 -2.29 -3.25
CA HIS A 77 6.38 -1.80 -3.08
C HIS A 77 6.87 -1.90 -1.64
N LEU A 78 6.05 -1.49 -0.66
CA LEU A 78 6.40 -1.61 0.75
C LEU A 78 6.49 -3.06 1.23
N GLU A 79 5.63 -3.95 0.73
CA GLU A 79 5.70 -5.38 1.02
C GLU A 79 7.04 -5.97 0.57
N SER A 80 7.53 -5.58 -0.60
CA SER A 80 8.83 -6.03 -1.08
C SER A 80 9.96 -5.56 -0.17
N ILE A 81 9.91 -4.31 0.32
CA ILE A 81 10.91 -3.79 1.27
C ILE A 81 10.82 -4.48 2.64
N LEU A 82 9.61 -4.72 3.15
CA LEU A 82 9.40 -5.24 4.50
C LEU A 82 9.57 -6.75 4.61
N PHE A 83 9.27 -7.50 3.55
CA PHE A 83 9.12 -8.96 3.61
C PHE A 83 10.01 -9.74 2.64
N ASP A 84 10.52 -9.13 1.55
CA ASP A 84 11.32 -9.85 0.54
C ASP A 84 12.85 -9.73 0.74
N ASP A 85 13.33 -8.96 1.73
CA ASP A 85 14.77 -8.79 2.06
C ASP A 85 15.35 -9.95 2.92
N ASN A 86 14.96 -11.20 2.64
CA ASN A 86 15.47 -12.43 3.29
C ASN A 86 16.16 -13.39 2.31
#